data_AF-A0A0C4YGT0-F1
#
_entry.id   AF-A0A0C4YGT0-F1
#
_cell.length_a   1.000
_cell.length_b   1.000
_cell.length_c   1.000
_cell.angle_alpha   90.00
_cell.angle_beta   90.00
_cell.angle_gamma   90.00
#
_symmetry.space_group_name_H-M   'P 1'
#
loop_
_entity.id
_entity.type
_entity.pdbx_description
1 polymer ?
#
loop_
_entity_poly.entity_id
_entity_poly.type
_entity_poly.pdbx_seq_one_letter_code
_entity_poly.pdbx_strand_id
1 'polypeptide(L)'
;MALATPTLALASAAADDASDVMASPAMAELVSDAEMAGVRGKYLGAALVSGFVVEMVSRWQNDTAIATATARVAAANLATSNAAAQATASLSAHVQSLAPGNVQGNGGTASSAVQVAGVGQVAQIAGDGNSASNVSTITTQTTPIAAASTASVASGNLAAQLAHGNGITASATVVPGGGVSLAIQSAAGSATQNAQSGSLMQTARITGDAQQVLNLTNITLQVQQLTIRQLTQTSMRDALAAIATMRR
;
A
#
# COMPACT_ATOMS: atom_id res chain seq x y z
N MET A 1 40.61 -24.91 -60.14
CA MET A 1 39.67 -23.77 -60.03
C MET A 1 38.29 -24.37 -59.73
N ALA A 2 37.62 -24.20 -58.60
CA ALA A 2 37.94 -23.63 -57.30
C ALA A 2 37.03 -24.37 -56.28
N LEU A 3 37.58 -24.74 -55.11
CA LEU A 3 36.87 -25.27 -53.95
C LEU A 3 36.53 -24.11 -53.01
N ALA A 4 35.29 -24.03 -52.50
CA ALA A 4 34.90 -23.25 -51.33
C ALA A 4 33.50 -23.73 -50.86
N THR A 5 33.43 -24.71 -49.95
CA THR A 5 33.16 -24.61 -48.50
C THR A 5 31.79 -24.01 -48.11
N PRO A 6 30.94 -24.75 -47.37
CA PRO A 6 29.68 -24.23 -46.82
C PRO A 6 29.91 -23.48 -45.50
N THR A 7 29.35 -22.28 -45.38
CA THR A 7 29.30 -21.49 -44.15
C THR A 7 28.12 -21.92 -43.28
N LEU A 8 28.42 -22.57 -42.15
CA LEU A 8 27.49 -22.74 -41.03
C LEU A 8 27.36 -21.39 -40.31
N ALA A 9 26.16 -20.78 -40.36
CA ALA A 9 25.84 -19.62 -39.53
C ALA A 9 25.40 -20.11 -38.14
N LEU A 10 26.10 -19.61 -37.13
CA LEU A 10 25.94 -19.95 -35.72
C LEU A 10 24.57 -19.50 -35.18
N ALA A 11 23.94 -20.38 -34.42
CA ALA A 11 22.86 -20.03 -33.51
C ALA A 11 23.42 -19.13 -32.40
N SER A 12 23.00 -17.86 -32.35
CA SER A 12 23.25 -17.00 -31.18
C SER A 12 22.22 -17.34 -30.11
N ALA A 13 22.67 -18.02 -29.06
CA ALA A 13 21.94 -18.20 -27.83
C ALA A 13 21.70 -16.82 -27.18
N ALA A 14 20.48 -16.29 -27.30
CA ALA A 14 19.99 -15.20 -26.47
C ALA A 14 19.49 -15.81 -25.16
N ALA A 15 20.42 -16.18 -24.29
CA ALA A 15 20.16 -16.71 -22.97
C ALA A 15 21.12 -16.05 -21.99
N ASP A 16 20.92 -14.76 -21.69
CA ASP A 16 21.40 -14.16 -20.44
C ASP A 16 20.87 -12.72 -20.21
N ASP A 17 19.55 -12.55 -20.05
CA ASP A 17 18.98 -11.25 -19.60
C ASP A 17 18.15 -11.40 -18.31
N ALA A 18 18.18 -12.59 -17.69
CA ALA A 18 17.54 -12.83 -16.39
C ALA A 18 18.41 -12.35 -15.22
N SER A 19 19.69 -12.07 -15.47
CA SER A 19 20.67 -11.67 -14.46
C SER A 19 20.56 -10.19 -14.07
N ASP A 20 20.07 -9.33 -14.97
CA ASP A 20 19.94 -7.88 -14.72
C ASP A 20 18.63 -7.50 -13.98
N VAL A 21 17.67 -8.42 -13.90
CA VAL A 21 16.39 -8.21 -13.18
C VAL A 21 16.55 -8.34 -11.65
N MET A 22 17.66 -8.88 -11.16
CA MET A 22 17.90 -9.10 -9.72
C MET A 22 18.54 -7.89 -9.00
N ALA A 23 18.82 -6.80 -9.72
CA ALA A 23 19.48 -5.61 -9.15
C ALA A 23 18.53 -4.46 -8.82
N SER A 24 17.23 -4.73 -8.60
CA SER A 24 16.39 -3.73 -7.93
C SER A 24 16.71 -3.80 -6.43
N PRO A 25 17.28 -2.74 -5.81
CA PRO A 25 17.43 -2.74 -4.37
C PRO A 25 16.03 -2.82 -3.80
N ALA A 26 15.70 -3.96 -3.18
CA ALA A 26 14.64 -3.99 -2.21
C ALA A 26 14.98 -2.86 -1.23
N MET A 27 14.14 -1.82 -1.18
CA MET A 27 14.23 -0.79 -0.16
C MET A 27 13.82 -1.41 1.17
N ALA A 28 14.68 -2.30 1.67
CA ALA A 28 14.60 -2.92 2.96
C ALA A 28 15.34 -1.99 3.92
N GLU A 29 14.60 -1.41 4.86
CA GLU A 29 15.20 -0.72 6.00
C GLU A 29 16.07 -1.73 6.77
N LEU A 30 17.35 -1.41 6.97
CA LEU A 30 18.25 -2.26 7.74
C LEU A 30 17.88 -2.14 9.22
N VAL A 31 17.30 -3.20 9.77
CA VAL A 31 17.03 -3.33 11.19
C VAL A 31 18.29 -3.91 11.87
N SER A 32 18.70 -3.33 13.00
CA SER A 32 19.88 -3.79 13.72
C SER A 32 19.65 -5.16 14.39
N ASP A 33 20.71 -5.93 14.61
CA ASP A 33 20.63 -7.22 15.33
C ASP A 33 20.08 -7.07 16.76
N ALA A 34 20.27 -5.91 17.39
CA ALA A 34 19.69 -5.61 18.70
C ALA A 34 18.16 -5.44 18.63
N GLU A 35 17.66 -4.78 17.57
CA GLU A 35 16.22 -4.68 17.29
C GLU A 35 15.65 -6.05 16.92
N MET A 36 16.38 -6.83 16.10
CA MET A 36 15.98 -8.19 15.72
C MET A 36 15.97 -9.17 16.90
N ALA A 37 16.90 -9.02 17.85
CA ALA A 37 16.93 -9.78 19.10
C ALA A 37 15.74 -9.43 20.02
N GLY A 38 15.26 -8.18 19.99
CA GLY A 38 14.04 -7.75 20.68
C GLY A 38 12.74 -8.33 20.09
N VAL A 39 12.76 -8.78 18.83
CA VAL A 39 11.61 -9.40 18.15
C VAL A 39 11.47 -10.89 18.48
N ARG A 40 12.54 -11.57 18.94
CA ARG A 40 12.48 -12.96 19.42
C ARG A 40 12.04 -13.02 20.89
N GLY A 41 10.75 -12.84 21.13
CA GLY A 41 10.16 -13.07 22.45
C GLY A 41 8.65 -12.91 22.45
N LYS A 42 7.94 -13.84 23.10
CA LYS A 42 6.47 -13.77 23.31
C LYS A 42 5.98 -12.53 24.05
N TYR A 43 6.91 -11.75 24.61
CA TYR A 43 6.67 -10.45 25.20
C TYR A 43 7.73 -9.50 24.66
N LEU A 44 7.42 -8.86 23.53
CA LEU A 44 8.01 -7.58 23.16
C LEU A 44 8.06 -6.73 24.44
N GLY A 45 9.20 -6.09 24.75
CA GLY A 45 9.18 -4.96 25.67
C GLY A 45 8.11 -4.02 25.15
N ALA A 46 6.96 -3.96 25.83
CA ALA A 46 5.68 -3.75 25.16
C ALA A 46 5.60 -2.39 24.47
N ALA A 47 5.99 -2.35 23.20
CA ALA A 47 5.84 -1.19 22.36
C ALA A 47 4.39 -1.20 21.88
N LEU A 48 3.57 -0.32 22.45
CA LEU A 48 2.21 -0.12 21.99
C LEU A 48 2.27 0.82 20.79
N VAL A 49 1.63 0.43 19.68
CA VAL A 49 1.35 1.36 18.60
C VAL A 49 0.39 2.41 19.17
N SER A 50 0.92 3.60 19.43
CA SER A 50 0.16 4.70 20.02
C SER A 50 -0.45 5.62 18.97
N GLY A 51 -0.01 5.50 17.71
CA GLY A 51 -0.47 6.30 16.58
C GLY A 51 -0.03 5.70 15.24
N PHE A 52 -0.68 6.12 14.16
CA PHE A 52 -0.25 5.83 12.79
C PHE A 52 -0.61 6.95 11.82
N VAL A 53 0.16 7.04 10.73
CA VAL A 53 -0.21 7.78 9.51
C VAL A 53 -0.10 6.81 8.34
N VAL A 54 -1.11 6.77 7.49
CA VAL A 54 -1.13 6.03 6.23
C VAL A 54 -1.36 7.03 5.11
N GLU A 55 -0.41 7.10 4.18
CA GLU A 55 -0.51 7.90 2.96
C GLU A 55 -0.55 6.97 1.76
N MET A 56 -1.52 7.15 0.89
CA MET A 56 -1.75 6.32 -0.28
C MET A 56 -1.89 7.21 -1.50
N VAL A 57 -1.24 6.79 -2.59
CA VAL A 57 -1.32 7.43 -3.89
C VAL A 57 -1.46 6.34 -4.94
N SER A 58 -2.58 6.35 -5.66
CA SER A 58 -2.75 5.60 -6.89
C SER A 58 -2.69 6.57 -8.06
N ARG A 59 -1.88 6.26 -9.07
CA ARG A 59 -1.74 7.07 -10.28
C ARG A 59 -1.79 6.18 -11.50
N TRP A 60 -2.53 6.63 -12.50
CA TRP A 60 -2.58 6.03 -13.83
C TRP A 60 -2.26 7.10 -14.86
N GLN A 61 -1.39 6.81 -15.81
CA GLN A 61 -1.03 7.73 -16.88
C GLN A 61 -0.93 6.99 -18.21
N ASN A 62 -1.39 7.66 -19.26
CA ASN A 62 -1.10 7.32 -20.65
C ASN A 62 -1.00 8.61 -21.48
N ASP A 63 -1.05 8.47 -22.79
CA ASP A 63 -1.05 9.55 -23.78
C ASP A 63 -2.28 10.45 -23.70
N THR A 64 -3.46 9.90 -23.37
CA THR A 64 -4.72 10.64 -23.32
C THR A 64 -4.96 11.36 -22.01
N ALA A 65 -4.51 10.82 -20.87
CA ALA A 65 -4.83 11.37 -19.56
C ALA A 65 -3.89 10.92 -18.42
N ILE A 66 -3.96 11.68 -17.33
CA ILE A 66 -3.41 11.35 -16.03
C ILE A 66 -4.57 11.29 -15.03
N ALA A 67 -4.71 10.17 -14.32
CA ALA A 67 -5.61 10.03 -13.20
C ALA A 67 -4.82 9.85 -11.91
N THR A 68 -5.26 10.47 -10.82
CA THR A 68 -4.64 10.36 -9.50
C THR A 68 -5.72 10.28 -8.43
N ALA A 69 -5.62 9.30 -7.56
CA ALA A 69 -6.40 9.18 -6.33
C ALA A 69 -5.42 9.21 -5.16
N THR A 70 -5.74 9.97 -4.11
CA THR A 70 -4.93 10.05 -2.90
C THR A 70 -5.78 9.91 -1.66
N ALA A 71 -5.19 9.34 -0.62
CA ALA A 71 -5.75 9.35 0.70
C ALA A 71 -4.64 9.52 1.73
N ARG A 72 -4.95 10.27 2.79
CA ARG A 72 -4.12 10.32 3.99
C ARG A 72 -5.00 10.10 5.20
N VAL A 73 -4.67 9.10 6.01
CA VAL A 73 -5.34 8.82 7.27
C VAL A 73 -4.33 8.88 8.39
N ALA A 74 -4.65 9.59 9.46
CA ALA A 74 -3.83 9.67 10.65
C ALA A 74 -4.68 9.38 11.87
N ALA A 75 -4.12 8.64 12.83
CA ALA A 75 -4.74 8.43 14.13
C ALA A 75 -3.67 8.50 15.22
N ALA A 76 -4.03 9.07 16.37
CA ALA A 76 -3.14 9.21 17.52
C ALA A 76 -3.87 8.81 18.81
N ASN A 77 -3.09 8.55 19.86
CA ASN A 77 -3.53 8.19 21.21
C ASN A 77 -4.33 6.87 21.29
N LEU A 78 -3.97 5.87 20.48
CA LEU A 78 -4.63 4.55 20.47
C LEU A 78 -4.51 3.79 21.81
N ALA A 79 -3.50 4.11 22.63
CA ALA A 79 -3.21 3.38 23.88
C ALA A 79 -4.17 3.69 25.05
N THR A 80 -5.07 4.69 24.94
CA THR A 80 -6.00 5.03 26.02
C THR A 80 -7.38 4.41 25.77
N SER A 81 -7.87 3.60 26.72
CA SER A 81 -9.16 2.88 26.67
C SER A 81 -10.43 3.76 26.61
N ASN A 82 -10.27 5.09 26.63
CA ASN A 82 -11.33 6.09 26.43
C ASN A 82 -11.10 6.97 25.18
N ALA A 83 -10.09 6.70 24.36
CA ALA A 83 -9.88 7.46 23.14
C ALA A 83 -10.92 7.03 22.10
N ALA A 84 -11.92 7.89 21.89
CA ALA A 84 -12.29 8.21 20.52
C ALA A 84 -10.98 8.59 19.82
N ALA A 85 -10.36 7.65 19.12
CA ALA A 85 -9.15 7.90 18.37
C ALA A 85 -9.40 9.15 17.53
N GLN A 86 -8.57 10.18 17.70
CA GLN A 86 -8.65 11.39 16.87
C GLN A 86 -8.10 11.00 15.50
N ALA A 87 -8.95 10.31 14.74
CA ALA A 87 -8.66 9.91 13.39
C ALA A 87 -9.02 11.08 12.46
N THR A 88 -8.12 11.42 11.56
CA THR A 88 -8.42 12.30 10.43
C THR A 88 -8.18 11.57 9.13
N ALA A 89 -9.01 11.87 8.16
CA ALA A 89 -8.86 11.40 6.80
C ALA A 89 -8.96 12.59 5.85
N SER A 90 -8.14 12.60 4.82
CA SER A 90 -8.30 13.45 3.64
C SER A 90 -8.24 12.57 2.40
N LEU A 91 -9.11 12.87 1.44
CA LEU A 91 -9.26 12.13 0.19
C LEU A 91 -9.19 13.11 -0.96
N SER A 92 -8.66 12.68 -2.10
CA SER A 92 -8.72 13.44 -3.35
C SER A 92 -8.75 12.48 -4.54
N ALA A 93 -9.48 12.86 -5.57
CA ALA A 93 -9.47 12.19 -6.86
C ALA A 93 -9.45 13.24 -7.97
N HIS A 94 -8.62 13.02 -8.98
CA HIS A 94 -8.47 13.94 -10.10
C HIS A 94 -8.18 13.19 -11.39
N VAL A 95 -8.73 13.69 -12.50
CA VAL A 95 -8.40 13.24 -13.85
C VAL A 95 -8.09 14.45 -14.70
N GLN A 96 -6.89 14.47 -15.26
CA GLN A 96 -6.38 15.49 -16.15
C GLN A 96 -6.31 14.93 -17.57
N SER A 97 -7.01 15.59 -18.50
CA SER A 97 -6.90 15.30 -19.92
C SER A 97 -5.59 15.83 -20.49
N LEU A 98 -4.85 15.00 -21.22
CA LEU A 98 -3.63 15.37 -21.94
C LEU A 98 -3.84 15.50 -23.45
N ALA A 99 -4.73 14.68 -24.01
CA ALA A 99 -5.11 14.69 -25.41
C ALA A 99 -6.60 14.31 -25.57
N PRO A 100 -7.23 14.65 -26.71
CA PRO A 100 -8.56 14.16 -27.05
C PRO A 100 -8.58 12.63 -27.17
N GLY A 101 -9.72 12.02 -26.85
CA GLY A 101 -9.93 10.57 -26.95
C GLY A 101 -10.06 9.89 -25.60
N ASN A 102 -10.47 8.63 -25.62
CA ASN A 102 -10.62 7.81 -24.41
C ASN A 102 -9.51 6.77 -24.34
N VAL A 103 -9.15 6.36 -23.13
CA VAL A 103 -8.29 5.21 -22.90
C VAL A 103 -8.88 3.97 -23.55
N GLN A 104 -8.06 3.27 -24.34
CA GLN A 104 -8.43 2.03 -25.02
C GLN A 104 -7.76 0.84 -24.33
N GLY A 105 -8.48 -0.28 -24.23
CA GLY A 105 -7.90 -1.57 -23.83
C GLY A 105 -7.73 -2.49 -25.02
N ASN A 106 -6.83 -3.47 -24.92
CA ASN A 106 -6.56 -4.42 -26.01
C ASN A 106 -7.33 -5.75 -25.85
N GLY A 107 -8.33 -5.80 -24.96
CA GLY A 107 -9.15 -6.99 -24.74
C GLY A 107 -8.45 -8.12 -23.97
N GLY A 108 -7.28 -7.86 -23.38
CA GLY A 108 -6.58 -8.83 -22.54
C GLY A 108 -7.37 -9.16 -21.26
N THR A 109 -7.40 -10.44 -20.87
CA THR A 109 -8.06 -10.88 -19.64
C THR A 109 -7.06 -10.92 -18.49
N ALA A 110 -7.29 -10.10 -17.46
CA ALA A 110 -6.56 -10.16 -16.21
C ALA A 110 -7.22 -11.14 -15.21
N SER A 111 -6.43 -12.01 -14.56
CA SER A 111 -6.91 -13.04 -13.61
C SER A 111 -7.13 -12.46 -12.20
N SER A 112 -7.94 -13.17 -11.41
CA SER A 112 -8.55 -12.68 -10.17
C SER A 112 -7.81 -13.03 -8.87
N ALA A 113 -7.96 -12.07 -7.95
CA ALA A 113 -7.69 -11.98 -6.51
C ALA A 113 -6.74 -12.97 -5.82
N VAL A 114 -5.62 -12.43 -5.32
CA VAL A 114 -4.85 -13.00 -4.20
C VAL A 114 -5.31 -12.29 -2.93
N GLN A 115 -5.75 -13.05 -1.92
CA GLN A 115 -5.93 -12.52 -0.56
C GLN A 115 -4.69 -12.85 0.26
N VAL A 116 -4.12 -11.84 0.90
CA VAL A 116 -2.89 -11.96 1.71
C VAL A 116 -3.15 -11.34 3.06
N ALA A 117 -2.75 -12.02 4.13
CA ALA A 117 -2.64 -11.41 5.45
C ALA A 117 -1.35 -10.56 5.49
N GLY A 118 -1.48 -9.25 5.73
CA GLY A 118 -0.36 -8.31 5.65
C GLY A 118 -0.33 -7.56 4.33
N VAL A 119 0.85 -7.40 3.73
CA VAL A 119 1.03 -6.64 2.47
C VAL A 119 0.99 -7.59 1.27
N GLY A 120 -0.05 -7.48 0.45
CA GLY A 120 -0.20 -8.20 -0.82
C GLY A 120 -0.02 -7.26 -2.01
N GLN A 121 0.82 -7.63 -2.96
CA GLN A 121 1.07 -6.85 -4.17
C GLN A 121 0.85 -7.73 -5.40
N VAL A 122 0.04 -7.25 -6.33
CA VAL A 122 -0.25 -7.93 -7.60
C VAL A 122 -0.02 -6.95 -8.73
N ALA A 123 0.85 -7.32 -9.66
CA ALA A 123 0.98 -6.65 -10.95
C ALA A 123 0.67 -7.66 -12.04
N GLN A 124 -0.32 -7.35 -12.86
CA GLN A 124 -0.61 -8.10 -14.07
C GLN A 124 -0.59 -7.15 -15.25
N ILE A 125 0.23 -7.50 -16.24
CA ILE A 125 0.50 -6.65 -17.38
C ILE A 125 0.30 -7.49 -18.64
N ALA A 126 -0.51 -6.99 -19.55
CA ALA A 126 -0.69 -7.52 -20.90
C ALA A 126 -0.67 -6.34 -21.88
N GLY A 127 -0.13 -6.55 -23.07
CA GLY A 127 0.17 -5.50 -24.05
C GLY A 127 1.60 -4.97 -23.93
N ASP A 128 1.94 -4.01 -24.79
CA ASP A 128 3.30 -3.50 -24.97
C ASP A 128 3.51 -2.12 -24.33
N GLY A 129 4.76 -1.81 -23.94
CA GLY A 129 5.14 -0.48 -23.44
C GLY A 129 4.54 -0.11 -22.07
N ASN A 130 4.04 -1.10 -21.33
CA ASN A 130 3.42 -0.89 -20.03
C ASN A 130 4.43 -0.84 -18.88
N SER A 131 4.12 -0.06 -17.84
CA SER A 131 4.87 -0.03 -16.59
C SER A 131 3.90 -0.07 -15.41
N ALA A 132 4.17 -0.93 -14.42
CA ALA A 132 3.40 -1.00 -13.19
C ALA A 132 4.34 -1.08 -11.99
N SER A 133 4.11 -0.22 -11.00
CA SER A 133 4.87 -0.23 -9.75
C SER A 133 3.94 -0.21 -8.56
N ASN A 134 4.11 -1.18 -7.67
CA ASN A 134 3.49 -1.25 -6.36
C ASN A 134 4.60 -1.05 -5.32
N VAL A 135 4.53 0.05 -4.57
CA VAL A 135 5.53 0.41 -3.56
C VAL A 135 4.83 0.56 -2.23
N SER A 136 5.38 -0.09 -1.20
CA SER A 136 4.93 0.06 0.17
C SER A 136 6.13 0.28 1.08
N THR A 137 6.07 1.33 1.88
CA THR A 137 7.06 1.62 2.92
C THR A 137 6.39 1.61 4.27
N ILE A 138 7.03 0.98 5.26
CA ILE A 138 6.59 1.00 6.66
C ILE A 138 7.75 1.50 7.48
N THR A 139 7.55 2.61 8.17
CA THR A 139 8.55 3.25 9.04
C THR A 139 8.01 3.32 10.46
N THR A 140 8.90 3.26 11.44
CA THR A 140 8.53 3.43 12.84
C THR A 140 9.21 4.66 13.43
N GLN A 141 8.52 5.36 14.33
CA GLN A 141 9.06 6.52 15.03
C GLN A 141 8.56 6.57 16.47
N THR A 142 9.35 7.18 17.34
CA THR A 142 8.97 7.46 18.73
C THR A 142 8.40 8.88 18.89
N THR A 143 8.68 9.77 17.94
CA THR A 143 8.15 11.13 17.91
C THR A 143 6.62 11.11 17.83
N PRO A 144 5.91 11.85 18.71
CA PRO A 144 4.46 11.92 18.66
C PRO A 144 3.95 12.35 17.29
N ILE A 145 3.04 11.58 16.71
CA ILE A 145 2.24 12.03 15.59
C ILE A 145 1.32 13.12 16.15
N ALA A 146 1.36 14.32 15.54
CA ALA A 146 0.48 15.41 15.94
C ALA A 146 -0.97 14.92 15.88
N ALA A 147 -1.64 14.87 17.04
CA ALA A 147 -3.09 14.74 17.07
C ALA A 147 -3.66 15.91 16.29
N ALA A 148 -4.52 15.63 15.30
CA ALA A 148 -5.03 16.68 14.45
C ALA A 148 -5.73 17.75 15.29
N SER A 149 -5.17 18.96 15.32
CA SER A 149 -5.78 20.10 15.97
C SER A 149 -7.05 20.48 15.19
N THR A 150 -8.20 20.33 15.85
CA THR A 150 -9.44 21.07 15.56
C THR A 150 -10.09 20.91 14.18
N ALA A 151 -9.97 19.74 13.56
CA ALA A 151 -11.01 19.26 12.64
C ALA A 151 -11.27 17.79 12.97
N SER A 152 -12.09 17.58 13.99
CA SER A 152 -12.74 16.29 14.21
C SER A 152 -13.58 16.01 12.97
N VAL A 153 -13.01 15.33 11.98
CA VAL A 153 -13.79 14.39 11.19
C VAL A 153 -14.05 13.25 12.14
N ALA A 154 -15.07 13.45 12.98
CA ALA A 154 -15.76 12.35 13.62
C ALA A 154 -15.99 11.29 12.55
N SER A 155 -15.98 10.03 12.96
CA SER A 155 -16.18 8.81 12.16
C SER A 155 -17.43 8.78 11.25
N GLY A 156 -18.12 9.90 11.02
CA GLY A 156 -19.17 10.09 10.05
C GLY A 156 -18.61 10.38 8.65
N ASN A 157 -18.62 9.34 7.81
CA ASN A 157 -18.74 9.39 6.36
C ASN A 157 -18.03 10.58 5.67
N LEU A 158 -16.71 10.50 5.52
CA LEU A 158 -16.08 11.26 4.44
C LEU A 158 -16.75 10.84 3.12
N ALA A 159 -17.31 11.81 2.40
CA ALA A 159 -17.86 11.56 1.09
C ALA A 159 -16.75 11.02 0.18
N ALA A 160 -17.03 9.91 -0.50
CA ALA A 160 -16.16 9.37 -1.53
C ALA A 160 -15.80 10.49 -2.52
N GLN A 161 -14.52 10.60 -2.86
CA GLN A 161 -14.06 11.50 -3.91
C GLN A 161 -14.05 10.73 -5.21
N LEU A 162 -14.65 11.29 -6.26
CA LEU A 162 -14.69 10.70 -7.58
C LEU A 162 -14.32 11.76 -8.63
N ALA A 163 -13.54 11.35 -9.62
CA ALA A 163 -13.22 12.14 -10.79
C ALA A 163 -13.31 11.26 -12.05
N HIS A 164 -13.79 11.84 -13.14
CA HIS A 164 -14.00 11.14 -14.40
C HIS A 164 -13.47 11.98 -15.56
N GLY A 165 -12.83 11.35 -16.54
CA GLY A 165 -12.33 12.01 -17.74
C GLY A 165 -11.61 11.03 -18.67
N ASN A 166 -11.71 11.24 -19.99
CA ASN A 166 -11.04 10.41 -21.01
C ASN A 166 -11.29 8.88 -20.85
N GLY A 167 -12.48 8.47 -20.37
CA GLY A 167 -12.77 7.05 -20.11
C GLY A 167 -12.06 6.46 -18.87
N ILE A 168 -11.46 7.30 -18.03
CA ILE A 168 -10.89 6.94 -16.74
C ILE A 168 -11.81 7.42 -15.61
N THR A 169 -11.96 6.58 -14.59
CA THR A 169 -12.61 6.91 -13.32
C THR A 169 -11.58 6.77 -12.21
N ALA A 170 -11.34 7.83 -11.43
CA ALA A 170 -10.54 7.80 -10.22
C ALA A 170 -11.44 7.97 -9.00
N SER A 171 -11.18 7.21 -7.95
CA SER A 171 -11.95 7.25 -6.71
C SER A 171 -11.08 7.04 -5.47
N ALA A 172 -11.46 7.71 -4.38
CA ALA A 172 -10.87 7.55 -3.06
C ALA A 172 -12.00 7.55 -2.02
N THR A 173 -12.05 6.52 -1.17
CA THR A 173 -13.15 6.29 -0.23
C THR A 173 -12.62 5.76 1.10
N VAL A 174 -13.24 6.18 2.21
CA VAL A 174 -13.08 5.53 3.52
C VAL A 174 -14.19 4.50 3.68
N VAL A 175 -13.79 3.25 3.90
CA VAL A 175 -14.68 2.09 4.05
C VAL A 175 -15.22 2.04 5.49
N PRO A 176 -16.47 1.58 5.72
CA PRO A 176 -16.97 1.31 7.06
C PRO A 176 -16.00 0.45 7.87
N GLY A 177 -15.67 0.87 9.09
CA GLY A 177 -14.63 0.24 9.90
C GLY A 177 -13.23 0.90 9.80
N GLY A 178 -13.10 2.02 9.09
CA GLY A 178 -11.90 2.86 9.08
C GLY A 178 -10.83 2.46 8.07
N GLY A 179 -11.16 1.54 7.15
CA GLY A 179 -10.28 1.20 6.03
C GLY A 179 -10.28 2.28 4.94
N VAL A 180 -9.29 2.25 4.06
CA VAL A 180 -9.15 3.20 2.95
C VAL A 180 -9.06 2.42 1.64
N SER A 181 -9.80 2.85 0.64
CA SER A 181 -9.80 2.29 -0.70
C SER A 181 -9.55 3.38 -1.73
N LEU A 182 -8.53 3.17 -2.57
CA LEU A 182 -8.26 3.96 -3.77
C LEU A 182 -8.46 3.06 -4.98
N ALA A 183 -9.07 3.61 -6.01
CA ALA A 183 -9.37 2.86 -7.22
C ALA A 183 -9.31 3.78 -8.44
N ILE A 184 -8.55 3.39 -9.45
CA ILE A 184 -8.57 3.97 -10.80
C ILE A 184 -8.99 2.86 -11.77
N GLN A 185 -10.02 3.12 -12.59
CA GLN A 185 -10.54 2.19 -13.60
C GLN A 185 -10.55 2.85 -14.97
N SER A 186 -10.20 2.10 -15.99
CA SER A 186 -10.32 2.48 -17.40
C SER A 186 -10.60 1.24 -18.26
N ALA A 187 -10.84 1.44 -19.56
CA ALA A 187 -10.93 0.31 -20.49
C ALA A 187 -9.60 -0.48 -20.60
N ALA A 188 -8.45 0.14 -20.29
CA ALA A 188 -7.15 -0.51 -20.29
C ALA A 188 -6.84 -1.28 -18.99
N GLY A 189 -7.70 -1.22 -17.98
CA GLY A 189 -7.54 -1.99 -16.75
C GLY A 189 -7.83 -1.20 -15.48
N SER A 190 -7.19 -1.59 -14.37
CA SER A 190 -7.48 -1.04 -13.04
C SER A 190 -6.25 -0.95 -12.14
N ALA A 191 -6.11 0.14 -11.38
CA ALA A 191 -5.18 0.28 -10.27
C ALA A 191 -5.98 0.42 -8.98
N THR A 192 -5.73 -0.42 -7.98
CA THR A 192 -6.47 -0.38 -6.72
C THR A 192 -5.54 -0.54 -5.53
N GLN A 193 -5.80 0.20 -4.46
CA GLN A 193 -5.14 0.02 -3.18
C GLN A 193 -6.19 -0.05 -2.08
N ASN A 194 -6.16 -1.09 -1.26
CA ASN A 194 -7.08 -1.28 -0.14
C ASN A 194 -6.27 -1.51 1.13
N ALA A 195 -6.40 -0.61 2.09
CA ALA A 195 -5.80 -0.73 3.42
C ALA A 195 -6.91 -0.92 4.45
N GLN A 196 -7.07 -2.13 4.98
CA GLN A 196 -8.14 -2.44 5.92
C GLN A 196 -7.72 -3.57 6.86
N SER A 197 -8.08 -3.45 8.14
CA SER A 197 -7.96 -4.51 9.16
C SER A 197 -6.57 -5.17 9.24
N GLY A 198 -5.51 -4.37 9.14
CA GLY A 198 -4.11 -4.86 9.21
C GLY A 198 -3.59 -5.49 7.92
N SER A 199 -4.33 -5.37 6.81
CA SER A 199 -3.88 -5.78 5.48
C SER A 199 -3.78 -4.58 4.54
N LEU A 200 -2.80 -4.63 3.63
CA LEU A 200 -2.64 -3.70 2.52
C LEU A 200 -2.59 -4.52 1.23
N MET A 201 -3.59 -4.37 0.38
CA MET A 201 -3.60 -4.97 -0.95
C MET A 201 -3.41 -3.89 -2.01
N GLN A 202 -2.36 -4.03 -2.80
CA GLN A 202 -2.08 -3.18 -3.96
C GLN A 202 -2.19 -4.03 -5.23
N THR A 203 -3.01 -3.60 -6.18
CA THR A 203 -3.18 -4.29 -7.45
C THR A 203 -3.05 -3.31 -8.60
N ALA A 204 -2.23 -3.65 -9.59
CA ALA A 204 -2.17 -3.02 -10.89
C ALA A 204 -2.52 -4.08 -11.94
N ARG A 205 -3.58 -3.87 -12.70
CA ARG A 205 -3.98 -4.71 -13.83
C ARG A 205 -4.01 -3.86 -15.08
N ILE A 206 -3.18 -4.23 -16.05
CA ILE A 206 -3.03 -3.53 -17.32
C ILE A 206 -3.31 -4.52 -18.44
N THR A 207 -4.13 -4.09 -19.40
CA THR A 207 -4.63 -4.90 -20.52
C THR A 207 -4.63 -4.13 -21.85
N GLY A 208 -4.11 -2.90 -21.88
CA GLY A 208 -3.86 -2.10 -23.08
C GLY A 208 -2.37 -1.82 -23.25
N ASP A 209 -1.99 -0.93 -24.16
CA ASP A 209 -0.59 -0.57 -24.42
C ASP A 209 -0.21 0.79 -23.82
N ALA A 210 1.08 1.02 -23.58
CA ALA A 210 1.64 2.30 -23.13
C ALA A 210 0.99 2.87 -21.84
N GLN A 211 0.56 1.99 -20.93
CA GLN A 211 -0.03 2.38 -19.65
C GLN A 211 1.04 2.42 -18.56
N GLN A 212 1.00 3.47 -17.75
CA GLN A 212 1.87 3.64 -16.59
C GLN A 212 1.04 3.70 -15.32
N VAL A 213 1.26 2.74 -14.43
CA VAL A 213 0.52 2.60 -13.17
C VAL A 213 1.49 2.66 -11.99
N LEU A 214 1.16 3.49 -11.01
CA LEU A 214 1.90 3.58 -9.75
C LEU A 214 0.91 3.51 -8.58
N ASN A 215 1.16 2.57 -7.69
CA ASN A 215 0.49 2.44 -6.41
C ASN A 215 1.55 2.61 -5.32
N LEU A 216 1.55 3.75 -4.64
CA LEU A 216 2.47 4.03 -3.54
C LEU A 216 1.69 4.04 -2.22
N THR A 217 2.23 3.40 -1.20
CA THR A 217 1.73 3.47 0.17
C THR A 217 2.88 3.73 1.11
N ASN A 218 2.73 4.71 2.00
CA ASN A 218 3.65 4.98 3.08
C ASN A 218 2.90 4.86 4.40
N ILE A 219 3.41 4.03 5.31
CA ILE A 219 2.86 3.82 6.65
C ILE A 219 3.91 4.27 7.64
N THR A 220 3.55 5.21 8.50
CA THR A 220 4.38 5.64 9.63
C THR A 220 3.68 5.22 10.92
N LEU A 221 4.35 4.39 11.71
CA LEU A 221 3.85 3.89 12.99
C LEU A 221 4.52 4.65 14.13
N GLN A 222 3.72 5.20 15.02
CA GLN A 222 4.22 5.72 16.29
C GLN A 222 4.24 4.60 17.32
N VAL A 223 5.44 4.30 17.82
CA VAL A 223 5.65 3.30 18.86
C VAL A 223 5.98 3.98 20.18
N GLN A 224 5.21 3.67 21.22
CA GLN A 224 5.50 4.11 22.58
C GLN A 224 6.14 2.96 23.36
N GLN A 225 7.38 3.16 23.81
CA GLN A 225 8.05 2.19 24.67
C GLN A 225 7.40 2.22 26.07
N LEU A 226 6.81 1.10 26.49
CA LEU A 226 6.41 0.96 27.88
C LEU A 226 7.64 0.77 28.75
N THR A 227 7.74 1.58 29.81
CA THR A 227 8.73 1.33 30.86
C THR A 227 8.39 0.01 31.57
N ILE A 228 9.40 -0.70 32.09
CA ILE A 228 9.23 -1.98 32.81
C ILE A 228 8.22 -1.86 33.97
N ARG A 229 8.11 -0.68 34.59
CA ARG A 229 7.11 -0.38 35.63
C ARG A 229 5.68 -0.32 35.08
N GLN A 230 5.49 0.19 33.88
CA GLN A 230 4.17 0.19 33.23
C GLN A 230 3.79 -1.21 32.75
N LEU A 231 4.75 -1.98 32.22
CA LEU A 231 4.50 -3.37 31.81
C LEU A 231 4.06 -4.25 32.98
N THR A 232 4.75 -4.13 34.12
CA THR A 232 4.39 -4.88 35.34
C THR A 232 3.02 -4.46 35.90
N GLN A 233 2.65 -3.18 35.81
CA GLN A 233 1.32 -2.70 36.18
C GLN A 233 0.22 -3.21 35.26
N THR A 234 0.44 -3.23 33.94
CA THR A 234 -0.52 -3.77 32.96
C THR A 234 -0.70 -5.27 33.14
N SER A 235 0.39 -6.04 33.25
CA SER A 235 0.31 -7.49 33.48
C SER A 235 -0.37 -7.83 34.81
N MET A 236 -0.17 -7.00 35.85
CA MET A 236 -0.84 -7.17 37.14
C MET A 236 -2.34 -6.89 37.02
N ARG A 237 -2.74 -5.86 36.25
CA ARG A 237 -4.16 -5.58 35.96
C ARG A 237 -4.83 -6.72 35.20
N ASP A 238 -4.18 -7.25 34.17
CA ASP A 238 -4.72 -8.37 33.38
C ASP A 238 -4.83 -9.65 34.23
N ALA A 239 -3.83 -9.92 35.07
CA ALA A 239 -3.88 -11.04 36.02
C ALA A 239 -5.03 -10.88 37.03
N LEU A 240 -5.23 -9.68 37.58
CA LEU A 240 -6.34 -9.39 38.49
C LEU A 240 -7.70 -9.50 37.79
N ALA A 241 -7.81 -9.05 36.54
CA ALA A 241 -9.02 -9.18 35.75
C ALA A 241 -9.36 -10.64 35.44
N ALA A 242 -8.37 -11.47 35.10
CA ALA A 242 -8.54 -12.92 34.89
C ALA A 242 -8.95 -13.68 36.17
N ILE A 243 -8.43 -13.26 37.33
CA ILE A 243 -8.87 -13.80 38.63
C ILE A 243 -10.32 -13.41 38.92
N ALA A 244 -10.73 -12.18 38.58
CA ALA A 244 -12.09 -11.71 38.79
C ALA A 244 -13.12 -12.46 37.91
N THR A 245 -12.75 -12.85 36.69
CA THR A 245 -13.63 -13.65 35.81
C THR A 245 -13.70 -15.12 36.20
N MET A 246 -12.70 -15.70 36.88
CA MET A 246 -12.77 -17.07 37.42
C MET A 246 -13.72 -17.24 38.62
N ARG A 247 -14.21 -16.14 39.22
CA ARG A 247 -15.12 -16.19 40.38
C ARG A 247 -16.62 -16.16 40.02
N ARG A 248 -16.96 -16.37 38.74
CA ARG A 248 -18.32 -16.64 38.25
C ARG A 248 -18.39 -18.05 37.69
#